data_AF-A0AAU6JUJ9-F1
#
_entry.id   AF-A0AAU6JUJ9-F1
#
_cell.length_a   1.000
_cell.length_b   1.000
_cell.length_c   1.000
_cell.angle_alpha   90.00
_cell.angle_beta   90.00
_cell.angle_gamma   90.00
#
_symmetry.space_group_name_H-M   'P 1'
#
loop_
_entity.id
_entity.type
_entity.pdbx_description
1 polymer ?
#
loop_
_entity_poly.entity_id
_entity_poly.type
_entity_poly.pdbx_seq_one_letter_code
_entity_poly.pdbx_strand_id
1 'polypeptide(L)' 'MRALIAAATGLALAFAFVLTITALGSPAGTTSPKPLLTTVPSHP' A
#
# COMPACT_ATOMS: atom_id res chain seq x y z
N MET A 1 19.90 21.26 22.68
CA MET A 1 18.51 21.47 22.20
C MET A 1 18.33 21.34 20.69
N ARG A 2 19.28 21.76 19.83
CA ARG A 2 19.15 21.67 18.36
C ARG A 2 19.02 20.23 17.82
N ALA A 3 19.74 19.28 18.41
CA ALA A 3 19.67 17.87 18.02
C ALA A 3 18.28 17.25 18.28
N LEU A 4 17.63 17.60 19.40
CA LEU A 4 16.28 17.12 19.70
C LEU A 4 15.25 17.66 18.69
N ILE A 5 15.38 18.93 18.29
CA ILE A 5 14.50 19.52 17.27
C ILE A 5 14.68 18.78 15.94
N ALA A 6 15.92 18.56 15.50
CA ALA A 6 16.19 17.83 14.27
C ALA A 6 15.62 16.40 14.29
N ALA A 7 15.78 15.69 15.41
CA ALA A 7 15.23 14.34 15.58
C ALA A 7 13.69 14.34 15.54
N ALA A 8 13.04 15.27 16.25
CA ALA A 8 11.59 15.40 16.27
C ALA A 8 11.03 15.75 14.87
N THR A 9 11.67 16.66 14.15
CA THR A 9 11.28 17.01 12.78
C THR A 9 11.45 15.83 11.82
N GLY A 10 12.57 15.12 11.89
CA GLY A 10 12.80 13.92 11.07
C GLY A 10 11.76 12.84 11.33
N LEU A 11 11.45 12.60 12.61
CA LEU A 11 10.41 11.65 13.00
C LEU A 11 9.03 12.06 12.48
N ALA A 12 8.65 13.33 12.66
CA ALA A 12 7.36 13.85 12.19
C ALA A 12 7.20 13.72 10.67
N LEU A 13 8.25 14.01 9.90
CA LEU A 13 8.25 13.86 8.45
C LEU A 13 8.12 12.40 8.01
N ALA A 14 8.84 11.48 8.68
CA ALA A 14 8.74 10.05 8.39
C ALA A 14 7.31 9.54 8.61
N PHE A 15 6.68 9.90 9.75
CA PHE A 15 5.30 9.53 10.01
C PHE A 15 4.33 10.16 9.01
N ALA A 16 4.45 11.45 8.72
CA ALA A 16 3.61 12.14 7.75
C ALA A 16 3.68 11.46 6.36
N PHE A 17 4.88 11.04 5.94
CA PHE A 17 5.09 10.33 4.68
C PHE A 17 4.42 8.95 4.66
N VAL A 18 4.58 8.14 5.71
CA VAL A 18 3.94 6.83 5.79
C VAL A 18 2.42 6.95 5.82
N LEU A 19 1.89 7.91 6.59
CA LEU A 19 0.46 8.16 6.70
C LEU A 19 -0.14 8.63 5.37
N THR A 20 0.55 9.50 4.64
CA THR A 20 0.09 9.95 3.32
C THR A 20 0.04 8.81 2.31
N ILE A 21 1.08 7.97 2.23
CA ILE A 21 1.05 6.78 1.37
C ILE A 21 -0.07 5.82 1.78
N THR A 22 -0.25 5.61 3.08
CA THR A 22 -1.29 4.74 3.62
C THR A 22 -2.69 5.27 3.26
N ALA A 23 -2.91 6.58 3.35
CA ALA A 23 -4.17 7.23 3.02
C ALA A 23 -4.48 7.18 1.51
N LEU A 24 -3.46 7.21 0.65
CA LEU A 24 -3.64 6.96 -0.78
C LEU A 24 -4.17 5.53 -1.05
N GLY A 25 -3.82 4.58 -0.19
CA GLY A 25 -4.24 3.19 -0.30
C GLY A 25 -3.64 2.48 -1.52
N SER A 26 -4.01 1.21 -1.68
CA SER A 26 -3.76 0.48 -2.92
C SER A 26 -4.99 0.59 -3.81
N PRO A 27 -4.84 0.66 -5.15
CA PRO A 27 -5.96 0.44 -6.06
C PRO A 27 -6.67 -0.86 -5.69
N ALA A 28 -8.00 -0.85 -5.76
CA ALA A 28 -8.78 -2.07 -5.60
C ALA A 28 -8.37 -3.07 -6.70
N GLY A 29 -7.71 -4.17 -6.29
CA GLY A 29 -7.39 -5.26 -7.20
C GLY A 29 -8.69 -5.94 -7.65
N THR A 30 -8.85 -6.12 -8.96
CA THR A 30 -9.93 -6.94 -9.51
C THR A 30 -9.36 -8.27 -9.96
N THR A 31 -10.14 -9.34 -9.81
CA THR A 31 -9.81 -10.63 -10.41
C THR A 31 -10.30 -10.65 -11.86
N SER A 32 -9.63 -11.40 -12.72
CA SER A 32 -10.10 -11.61 -14.09
C SER A 32 -11.45 -12.34 -14.06
N PRO A 33 -12.48 -11.86 -14.78
CA PRO A 33 -13.75 -12.58 -14.93
C PRO A 33 -13.59 -13.82 -15.80
N LYS A 34 -12.49 -13.92 -16.56
CA LYS A 34 -12.16 -15.08 -17.37
C LYS A 34 -11.41 -16.11 -16.50
N PRO A 35 -11.75 -17.41 -16.62
CA PRO A 35 -11.01 -18.47 -15.96
C PRO A 35 -9.51 -18.32 -16.20
N LEU A 36 -8.71 -18.65 -15.19
CA LEU A 36 -7.27 -18.71 -15.38
C LEU A 36 -6.95 -19.77 -16.42
N LEU A 37 -5.80 -19.64 -17.10
CA LEU A 37 -5.33 -20.69 -18.02
C LEU A 37 -5.03 -22.02 -17.29
N THR A 38 -5.09 -22.01 -15.96
CA THR A 38 -5.00 -23.17 -15.07
C THR A 38 -6.34 -23.63 -14.52
N THR A 39 -7.44 -22.91 -14.79
CA THR A 39 -8.78 -23.34 -14.38
C THR A 39 -9.18 -24.56 -15.19
N VAL A 40 -9.54 -25.63 -14.48
CA VAL A 40 -10.09 -26.85 -15.09
C VAL A 40 -11.41 -26.50 -15.81
N PRO A 41 -11.58 -26.89 -17.08
CA PRO A 41 -12.83 -26.67 -17.80
C PRO A 41 -14.02 -27.33 -17.11
N SER A 42 -15.19 -26.68 -17.19
CA SER A 42 -16.46 -27.26 -16.78
C SER A 42 -16.67 -28.59 -17.51
N HIS A 43 -16.83 -29.69 -16.77
CA HIS A 43 -17.18 -30.98 -17.34
C HIS A 43 -18.70 -31.03 -17.58
N PRO A 44 -19.17 -31.77 -18.60
CA PRO A 44 -20.60 -32.00 -18.82
C PRO A 44 -21.26 -32.75 -17.66
#